data_AF-A0A7L0YER5-F1
#
_entry.id   AF-A0A7L0YER5-F1
#
_cell.length_a   1.000
_cell.length_b   1.000
_cell.length_c   1.000
_cell.angle_alpha   90.00
_cell.angle_beta   90.00
_cell.angle_gamma   90.00
#
_symmetry.space_group_name_H-M   'P 1'
#
loop_
_entity.id
_entity.type
_entity.pdbx_description
1 polymer ?
#
loop_
_entity_poly.entity_id
_entity_poly.type
_entity_poly.pdbx_seq_one_letter_code
_entity_poly.pdbx_strand_id
1 'polypeptide(L)'
;PEREGMFHRGPGLNLTSGQYTAPLAGYYTFSTTLHIARREPRRKRQGCRGSRLRVLICVQSCCQHNSHLESVSRLESSGDLFTISVTGTLYLQAGQYASVFLDNTAGSPLTVQSGSDFSAVLLGV
;
A
#
# COMPACT_ATOMS: atom_id res chain seq x y z
N PRO A 1 2.92 -12.52 12.54
CA PRO A 1 2.13 -12.55 13.80
C PRO A 1 1.00 -11.52 13.75
N GLU A 2 -0.25 -12.01 13.77
CA GLU A 2 -1.44 -11.17 13.91
C GLU A 2 -1.38 -10.49 15.28
N ARG A 3 -1.50 -9.16 15.31
CA ARG A 3 -1.53 -8.38 16.56
C ARG A 3 -2.98 -8.25 17.02
N GLU A 4 -3.18 -8.27 18.34
CA GLU A 4 -4.45 -7.92 18.99
C GLU A 4 -5.07 -6.69 18.34
N GLY A 5 -6.29 -6.83 17.81
CA GLY A 5 -7.03 -5.76 17.13
C GLY A 5 -7.03 -5.80 15.59
N MET A 6 -6.26 -6.69 14.94
CA MET A 6 -6.39 -6.93 13.50
C MET A 6 -7.63 -7.78 13.21
N PHE A 7 -8.66 -7.18 12.61
CA PHE A 7 -9.87 -7.87 12.21
C PHE A 7 -9.75 -8.37 10.76
N HIS A 8 -9.54 -9.66 10.60
CA HIS A 8 -9.75 -10.34 9.31
C HIS A 8 -11.15 -10.93 9.29
N ARG A 9 -12.08 -10.29 8.56
CA ARG A 9 -13.43 -10.81 8.33
C ARG A 9 -13.54 -11.32 6.90
N GLY A 10 -13.90 -12.59 6.76
CA GLY A 10 -14.09 -13.26 5.47
C GLY A 10 -12.79 -13.79 4.83
N PRO A 11 -12.90 -14.59 3.77
CA PRO A 11 -11.79 -15.36 3.20
C PRO A 11 -10.96 -14.59 2.15
N GLY A 12 -11.23 -13.30 1.92
CA GLY A 12 -10.68 -12.57 0.78
C GLY A 12 -9.17 -12.31 0.86
N LEU A 13 -8.60 -12.14 2.05
CA LEU A 13 -7.20 -11.76 2.21
C LEU A 13 -6.28 -12.99 2.34
N ASN A 14 -5.29 -13.09 1.45
CA ASN A 14 -4.19 -14.03 1.52
C ASN A 14 -2.92 -13.31 1.99
N LEU A 15 -2.50 -13.58 3.23
CA LEU A 15 -1.31 -12.97 3.84
C LEU A 15 0.01 -13.45 3.24
N THR A 16 0.04 -14.63 2.62
CA THR A 16 1.24 -15.17 1.97
C THR A 16 1.50 -14.47 0.64
N SER A 17 0.46 -14.22 -0.15
CA SER A 17 0.59 -13.53 -1.44
C SER A 17 0.41 -12.02 -1.35
N GLY A 18 -0.13 -11.49 -0.25
CA GLY A 18 -0.46 -10.07 -0.11
C GLY A 18 -1.63 -9.62 -1.00
N GLN A 19 -2.55 -10.54 -1.31
CA GLN A 19 -3.66 -10.30 -2.22
C GLN A 19 -4.99 -10.35 -1.47
N TYR A 20 -5.85 -9.37 -1.74
CA TYR A 20 -7.26 -9.41 -1.35
C TYR A 20 -8.12 -9.77 -2.57
N THR A 21 -8.71 -10.95 -2.58
CA THR A 21 -9.62 -11.43 -3.62
C THR A 21 -11.06 -11.11 -3.26
N ALA A 22 -11.76 -10.38 -4.13
CA ALA A 22 -13.16 -10.03 -3.96
C ALA A 22 -14.05 -11.28 -4.06
N PRO A 23 -14.79 -11.65 -2.99
CA PRO A 23 -15.72 -12.78 -3.04
C PRO A 23 -16.98 -12.47 -3.87
N LEU A 24 -17.34 -11.19 -3.99
CA LEU A 24 -18.53 -10.71 -4.69
C LEU A 24 -18.15 -9.54 -5.61
N ALA A 25 -18.90 -9.35 -6.69
CA ALA A 25 -18.76 -8.15 -7.49
C ALA A 25 -19.36 -6.94 -6.76
N GLY A 26 -18.70 -5.79 -6.77
CA GLY A 26 -19.21 -4.58 -6.11
C GLY A 26 -18.15 -3.50 -5.87
N TYR A 27 -18.57 -2.43 -5.20
CA TYR A 27 -17.70 -1.34 -4.77
C TYR A 27 -17.08 -1.64 -3.42
N TYR A 28 -15.75 -1.66 -3.38
CA TYR A 28 -14.97 -1.89 -2.18
C TYR A 28 -14.23 -0.61 -1.80
N THR A 29 -14.34 -0.20 -0.54
CA THR A 29 -13.43 0.80 0.02
C THR A 29 -12.15 0.13 0.47
N PHE A 30 -11.03 0.67 0.02
CA PHE A 30 -9.68 0.24 0.40
C PHE A 30 -9.02 1.34 1.21
N SER A 31 -8.31 0.95 2.26
CA SER A 31 -7.42 1.86 2.98
C SER A 31 -6.14 1.12 3.37
N THR A 32 -4.99 1.77 3.19
CA THR A 32 -3.71 1.28 3.67
C THR A 32 -2.90 2.42 4.26
N THR A 33 -2.28 2.17 5.40
CA THR A 33 -1.30 3.07 6.00
C THR A 33 0.02 2.32 6.11
N LEU A 34 1.05 2.82 5.43
CA LEU A 34 2.38 2.25 5.48
C LEU A 34 3.30 3.13 6.31
N HIS A 35 3.87 2.57 7.37
CA HIS A 35 4.98 3.14 8.10
C HIS A 35 6.26 2.62 7.47
N ILE A 36 7.11 3.50 6.98
CA ILE A 36 8.28 3.12 6.19
C ILE A 36 9.50 3.74 6.83
N ALA A 37 10.53 2.91 7.01
CA ALA A 37 11.84 3.37 7.42
C ALA A 37 12.81 3.35 6.25
N ARG A 38 13.60 4.42 6.12
CA ARG A 38 14.73 4.46 5.18
C ARG A 38 15.98 4.02 5.92
N ARG A 39 16.72 3.10 5.32
CA ARG A 39 18.06 2.78 5.82
C ARG A 39 19.05 3.72 5.15
N GLU A 40 19.62 4.66 5.92
CA GLU A 40 20.67 5.52 5.40
C GLU A 40 21.91 4.69 4.98
N PRO A 41 22.43 4.86 3.75
CA PRO A 41 23.74 4.32 3.40
C PRO A 41 24.81 5.09 4.17
N ARG A 42 25.69 4.38 4.89
CA ARG A 42 26.80 4.93 5.71
C ARG A 42 27.85 5.77 4.93
N ARG A 43 27.68 6.06 3.63
CA ARG A 43 28.63 6.83 2.82
C ARG A 43 27.95 7.98 2.07
N LYS A 44 28.21 9.19 2.58
CA LYS A 44 28.30 10.53 1.95
C LYS A 44 27.39 10.87 0.75
N ARG A 45 26.71 12.02 0.95
CA ARG A 45 26.61 13.17 0.02
C ARG A 45 26.06 12.87 -1.39
N GLN A 46 24.79 12.52 -1.46
CA GLN A 46 23.95 13.05 -2.54
C GLN A 46 22.60 13.36 -1.91
N GLY A 47 22.28 14.65 -1.78
CA GLY A 47 20.97 15.04 -1.27
C GLY A 47 19.90 14.34 -2.10
N CYS A 48 19.02 13.58 -1.46
CA CYS A 48 17.75 13.16 -2.06
C CYS A 48 16.89 14.40 -2.28
N ARG A 49 17.28 15.23 -3.24
CA ARG A 49 16.48 16.35 -3.72
C ARG A 49 15.31 15.74 -4.49
N GLY A 50 14.18 15.57 -3.81
CA GLY A 50 12.90 15.30 -4.44
C GLY A 50 12.63 13.84 -4.81
N SER A 51 13.19 12.87 -4.07
CA SER A 51 12.76 11.48 -4.19
C SER A 51 11.26 11.37 -3.87
N ARG A 52 10.52 10.64 -4.71
CA ARG A 52 9.08 10.43 -4.54
C ARG A 52 8.85 8.98 -4.16
N LEU A 53 7.91 8.81 -3.24
CA LEU A 53 7.39 7.51 -2.88
C LEU A 53 5.93 7.49 -3.36
N ARG A 54 5.56 6.46 -4.11
CA ARG A 54 4.18 6.28 -4.54
C ARG A 54 3.68 4.96 -3.96
N VAL A 55 2.54 5.01 -3.28
CA VAL A 55 1.85 3.81 -2.82
C VAL A 55 0.59 3.69 -3.63
N LEU A 56 0.38 2.51 -4.21
CA LEU A 56 -0.72 2.23 -5.10
C LEU A 56 -1.50 1.02 -4.61
N ILE A 57 -2.81 1.02 -4.80
CA ILE A 57 -3.65 -0.17 -4.63
C ILE A 57 -4.18 -0.52 -6.01
N CYS A 58 -3.79 -1.67 -6.56
CA CYS A 58 -4.06 -2.01 -7.96
C CYS A 58 -4.88 -3.29 -8.08
N VAL A 59 -5.86 -3.26 -8.98
CA VAL A 59 -6.67 -4.44 -9.32
C VAL A 59 -5.93 -5.29 -10.34
N GLN A 60 -5.80 -6.59 -10.08
CA GLN A 60 -5.11 -7.56 -10.94
C GLN A 60 -3.67 -7.15 -11.30
N SER A 61 -2.98 -6.45 -10.39
CA SER A 61 -1.66 -5.86 -10.65
C SER A 61 -1.62 -4.85 -11.81
N CYS A 62 -2.77 -4.36 -12.28
CA CYS A 62 -2.87 -3.32 -13.29
C CYS A 62 -3.04 -1.95 -12.59
N CYS A 63 -1.99 -1.13 -12.62
CA CYS A 63 -2.02 0.22 -12.05
C CYS A 63 -2.25 1.29 -13.14
N GLN A 64 -3.12 1.01 -14.11
CA GLN A 64 -3.43 1.90 -15.24
C GLN A 64 -4.95 2.13 -15.35
N HIS A 65 -5.40 3.06 -16.19
CA HIS A 65 -6.82 3.19 -16.60
C HIS A 65 -7.85 3.13 -15.44
N ASN A 66 -7.81 4.07 -14.49
CA ASN A 66 -8.77 4.19 -13.36
C ASN A 66 -8.97 2.93 -12.50
N SER A 67 -8.09 1.92 -12.63
CA SER A 67 -8.18 0.65 -11.90
C SER A 67 -7.26 0.59 -10.67
N HIS A 68 -6.87 1.75 -10.15
CA HIS A 68 -6.02 1.85 -8.98
C HIS A 68 -6.30 3.11 -8.16
N LEU A 69 -5.88 3.04 -6.90
CA LEU A 69 -5.77 4.18 -6.01
C LEU A 69 -4.29 4.52 -5.85
N GLU A 70 -3.97 5.80 -5.66
CA GLU A 70 -2.61 6.26 -5.52
C GLU A 70 -2.51 7.36 -4.47
N SER A 71 -1.41 7.34 -3.71
CA SER A 71 -0.92 8.48 -2.95
C SER A 71 0.56 8.66 -3.21
N VAL A 72 0.98 9.92 -3.37
CA VAL A 72 2.37 10.29 -3.63
C VAL A 72 2.86 11.16 -2.49
N SER A 73 3.97 10.74 -1.88
CA SER A 73 4.66 11.52 -0.87
C SER A 73 6.06 11.88 -1.32
N ARG A 74 6.52 13.05 -0.89
CA ARG A 74 7.90 13.48 -1.10
C ARG A 74 8.72 13.00 0.09
N LEU A 75 9.82 12.30 -0.20
CA LEU A 75 10.76 11.91 0.82
C LEU A 75 11.66 13.10 1.15
N GLU A 76 11.44 13.68 2.33
CA GLU A 76 12.30 14.75 2.85
C GLU A 76 13.58 14.16 3.44
N SER A 77 14.65 14.97 3.45
CA SER A 77 15.99 14.54 3.85
C SER A 77 16.15 14.31 5.36
N SER A 78 15.16 14.70 6.17
CA SER A 78 15.23 14.65 7.63
C SER A 78 14.16 13.71 8.19
N GLY A 79 14.57 12.52 8.58
CA GLY A 79 13.73 11.55 9.29
C GLY A 79 13.84 10.16 8.71
N ASP A 80 14.32 9.22 9.53
CA ASP A 80 14.44 7.80 9.19
C ASP A 80 13.08 7.10 9.01
N LEU A 81 11.97 7.77 9.36
CA LEU A 81 10.60 7.24 9.38
C LEU A 81 9.62 8.18 8.69
N PHE A 82 8.74 7.62 7.88
CA PHE A 82 7.70 8.35 7.16
C PHE A 82 6.45 7.48 7.05
N THR A 83 5.29 8.13 7.04
CA THR A 83 3.99 7.48 6.94
C THR A 83 3.29 7.97 5.69
N ILE A 84 2.74 7.04 4.91
CA ILE A 84 1.93 7.33 3.74
C ILE A 84 0.65 6.51 3.79
N SER A 85 -0.48 7.16 3.48
CA SER A 85 -1.78 6.52 3.44
C SER A 85 -2.43 6.67 2.08
N VAL A 86 -3.12 5.61 1.66
CA VAL A 86 -3.99 5.60 0.48
C VAL A 86 -5.37 5.15 0.95
N THR A 87 -6.41 5.91 0.60
CA THR A 87 -7.79 5.53 0.86
C THR A 87 -8.63 5.87 -0.36
N GLY A 88 -9.57 5.01 -0.71
CA GLY A 88 -10.49 5.24 -1.81
C GLY A 88 -11.40 4.06 -2.08
N THR A 89 -12.11 4.10 -3.20
CA THR A 89 -13.07 3.06 -3.59
C THR A 89 -12.76 2.56 -4.98
N LEU A 90 -12.77 1.23 -5.16
CA LEU A 90 -12.62 0.57 -6.45
C LEU A 90 -13.74 -0.44 -6.64
N TYR A 91 -14.22 -0.57 -7.88
CA TYR A 91 -15.12 -1.65 -8.24
C TYR A 91 -14.31 -2.90 -8.58
N LEU A 92 -14.63 -4.03 -7.95
CA LEU A 92 -14.03 -5.32 -8.27
C LEU A 92 -15.12 -6.28 -8.75
N GLN A 93 -14.81 -7.08 -9.76
CA GLN A 93 -15.57 -8.27 -10.14
C GLN A 93 -15.24 -9.42 -9.17
N ALA A 94 -16.16 -10.37 -9.04
CA ALA A 94 -15.91 -11.58 -8.25
C ALA A 94 -14.67 -12.32 -8.78
N GLY A 95 -13.75 -12.67 -7.86
CA GLY A 95 -12.49 -13.34 -8.18
C GLY A 95 -11.35 -12.40 -8.62
N GLN A 96 -11.62 -11.11 -8.86
CA GLN A 96 -10.52 -10.15 -9.02
C GLN A 96 -9.83 -9.91 -7.67
N TYR A 97 -8.53 -9.66 -7.72
CA TYR A 97 -7.74 -9.35 -6.54
C TYR A 97 -7.23 -7.91 -6.58
N ALA A 98 -7.01 -7.33 -5.40
CA ALA A 98 -6.30 -6.09 -5.19
C ALA A 98 -5.05 -6.32 -4.33
N SER A 99 -3.97 -5.59 -4.63
CA SER A 99 -2.73 -5.61 -3.86
C SER A 99 -2.15 -4.21 -3.72
N VAL A 100 -1.36 -4.01 -2.67
CA VAL A 100 -0.64 -2.77 -2.41
C VAL A 100 0.74 -2.85 -3.06
N PHE A 101 1.08 -1.85 -3.86
CA PHE A 101 2.38 -1.68 -4.51
C PHE A 101 3.07 -0.43 -3.97
N LEU A 102 4.38 -0.49 -3.89
CA LEU A 102 5.22 0.62 -3.45
C LEU A 102 6.29 0.88 -4.50
N ASP A 103 6.20 2.05 -5.13
CA ASP A 103 7.16 2.54 -6.11
C ASP A 103 8.17 3.45 -5.43
N ASN A 104 9.42 2.98 -5.36
CA ASN A 104 10.52 3.63 -4.66
C ASN A 104 11.48 4.29 -5.64
N THR A 105 11.38 5.61 -5.80
CA THR A 105 12.32 6.39 -6.62
C THR A 105 13.48 6.98 -5.80
N ALA A 106 13.64 6.60 -4.53
CA ALA A 106 14.61 7.20 -3.63
C ALA A 106 16.04 6.67 -3.78
N GLY A 107 16.24 5.64 -4.61
CA GLY A 107 17.57 5.06 -4.88
C GLY A 107 18.22 4.39 -3.66
N SER A 108 17.51 4.29 -2.54
CA SER A 108 17.94 3.62 -1.31
C SER A 108 16.90 2.60 -0.87
N PRO A 109 17.31 1.50 -0.23
CA PRO A 109 16.36 0.52 0.27
C PRO A 109 15.42 1.13 1.32
N LEU A 110 14.15 0.76 1.22
CA LEU A 110 13.11 1.11 2.17
C LEU A 110 12.61 -0.17 2.85
N THR A 111 12.19 -0.02 4.11
CA THR A 111 11.67 -1.12 4.93
C THR A 111 10.29 -0.73 5.43
N VAL A 112 9.28 -1.53 5.09
CA VAL A 112 7.94 -1.38 5.67
C VAL A 112 7.98 -1.88 7.10
N GLN A 113 7.60 -1.02 8.04
CA GLN A 113 7.63 -1.26 9.47
C GLN A 113 6.39 -2.01 9.93
N SER A 114 6.57 -2.75 11.03
CA SER A 114 5.44 -3.30 11.78
C SER A 114 4.51 -2.19 12.26
N GLY A 115 3.20 -2.42 12.20
CA GLY A 115 2.19 -1.41 12.50
C GLY A 115 1.56 -0.79 11.24
N SER A 116 2.11 -1.07 10.06
CA SER A 116 1.44 -0.80 8.79
C SER A 116 0.17 -1.64 8.67
N ASP A 117 -0.86 -1.10 8.00
CA ASP A 117 -2.17 -1.73 7.90
C ASP A 117 -2.72 -1.71 6.46
N PHE A 118 -3.69 -2.61 6.25
CA PHE A 118 -4.49 -2.71 5.05
C PHE A 118 -5.91 -3.14 5.42
N SER A 119 -6.91 -2.53 4.78
CA SER A 119 -8.31 -2.86 4.93
C SER A 119 -9.03 -2.80 3.59
N ALA A 120 -10.02 -3.67 3.43
CA ALA A 120 -10.91 -3.73 2.29
C ALA A 120 -12.32 -4.06 2.78
N VAL A 121 -13.30 -3.23 2.45
CA VAL A 121 -14.69 -3.38 2.91
C VAL A 121 -15.64 -3.22 1.72
N LEU A 122 -16.53 -4.20 1.53
CA LEU A 122 -17.61 -4.10 0.55
C LEU A 122 -18.62 -3.05 1.00
N LEU A 123 -18.83 -2.02 0.19
CA LEU A 123 -19.82 -0.96 0.44
C LEU A 123 -21.19 -1.32 -0.13
N GLY A 124 -21.22 -1.98 -1.29
CA GLY A 124 -22.44 -2.29 -2.02
C GLY A 124 -22.14 -2.88 -3.39
N VAL A 125 -23.19 -3.43 -4.02
CA VAL A 125 -23.15 -4.06 -5.35
C VAL A 125 -23.69 -3.14 -6.43
#